data_AF-A0A1B6J215-F1
#
_entry.id   AF-A0A1B6J215-F1
#
_cell.length_a   1.000
_cell.length_b   1.000
_cell.length_c   1.000
_cell.angle_alpha   90.00
_cell.angle_beta   90.00
_cell.angle_gamma   90.00
#
_symmetry.space_group_name_H-M   'P 1'
#
loop_
_entity.id
_entity.type
_entity.pdbx_description
1 polymer ?
#
loop_
_entity_poly.entity_id
_entity_poly.type
_entity_poly.pdbx_seq_one_letter_code
_entity_poly.pdbx_strand_id
1 'polypeptide(L)'
;SDQQIVQMIGTEPEILKKLGPSLEECYTVDVFTQTQALNYIGRKAKQKRFFGPSGKPKPPVDEARDMLATVILAHVPVENFNFKLKAVYTALMLRRVMQAQDDPEALDDRDYYGNKRLELAGSLLSLMFEDCFKRFNSELKAIADKNIPKIKAAQFDIVKHMRQDLITNALVFAISTGNWTIKRFKMERQGVTQVLSRLSYISALGMMTRVNSQFEKTRKVSGPRSLQPSQWGMLCPSDTPEGEACGLVKNLALMTHITTELDEGPIAQVLYNIGVEHISLLAGEEMYAPGVYMVILNGNILGVTGNYRHVVRVFRLLRRCGRVCGFVSIYPQHKHRCVYISCDGGRLCRPYIIVEKGESLVKQFHLDELNQGIRKFHDFLIDGLIEYLDVNEENDSMIALDEESIIPEQTTHLEIAAFTLLGVCAGLVPYPHHNQSPRNTYQCAMGKQAMGTIGYNQRNRIDTLMYNLVYPQAPMVKSRTIELINFDKLPAGQNATIAVMSYSGYDIEDALILNKASLDRGYGRCLVYRNAKCTLKQYANQTYDRILGPVVDADSKKPIYKCEPLDTDGIASPGEMVKERQVLVNKSMPVVSTTPQG
;
A
#
# COMPACT_ATOMS: atom_id res chain seq x y z
N SER A 1 -15.79 40.89 4.81
CA SER A 1 -16.96 41.39 5.58
C SER A 1 -17.83 40.22 5.98
N ASP A 2 -18.68 40.37 7.00
CA ASP A 2 -19.56 39.27 7.45
C ASP A 2 -20.54 38.84 6.36
N GLN A 3 -21.02 39.80 5.55
CA GLN A 3 -21.81 39.50 4.35
C GLN A 3 -21.09 38.54 3.38
N GLN A 4 -19.78 38.74 3.15
CA GLN A 4 -19.00 37.82 2.31
C GLN A 4 -18.83 36.44 2.95
N ILE A 5 -18.68 36.37 4.27
CA ILE A 5 -18.61 35.08 5.00
C ILE A 5 -19.89 34.29 4.76
N VAL A 6 -21.02 34.95 4.93
CA VAL A 6 -22.35 34.39 4.68
C VAL A 6 -22.47 33.92 3.23
N GLN A 7 -22.17 34.78 2.25
CA GLN A 7 -22.23 34.43 0.82
C GLN A 7 -21.33 33.24 0.45
N MET A 8 -20.12 33.13 1.03
CA MET A 8 -19.20 32.02 0.76
C MET A 8 -19.65 30.68 1.36
N ILE A 9 -20.51 30.69 2.38
CA ILE A 9 -21.06 29.46 2.97
C ILE A 9 -22.35 29.07 2.25
N GLY A 10 -23.22 30.04 1.96
CA GLY A 10 -24.46 29.81 1.23
C GLY A 10 -25.47 30.92 1.45
N THR A 11 -26.24 31.23 0.42
CA THR A 11 -27.32 32.22 0.45
C THR A 11 -28.68 31.60 0.74
N GLU A 12 -28.75 30.28 0.90
CA GLU A 12 -29.99 29.57 1.21
C GLU A 12 -30.49 29.89 2.64
N PRO A 13 -31.81 30.12 2.82
CA PRO A 13 -32.36 30.58 4.10
C PRO A 13 -32.10 29.62 5.26
N GLU A 14 -32.08 28.31 5.01
CA GLU A 14 -31.78 27.30 6.02
C GLU A 14 -30.34 27.40 6.54
N ILE A 15 -29.39 27.64 5.64
CA ILE A 15 -27.97 27.82 5.99
C ILE A 15 -27.79 29.13 6.77
N LEU A 16 -28.46 30.20 6.37
CA LEU A 16 -28.44 31.48 7.07
C LEU A 16 -28.92 31.36 8.51
N LYS A 17 -30.03 30.65 8.73
CA LYS A 17 -30.60 30.43 10.06
C LYS A 17 -29.65 29.66 10.98
N LYS A 18 -28.92 28.68 10.44
CA LYS A 18 -27.91 27.91 11.19
C LYS A 18 -26.66 28.71 11.51
N LEU A 19 -26.25 29.63 10.62
CA LEU A 19 -25.05 30.44 10.79
C LEU A 19 -25.26 31.61 11.77
N GLY A 20 -26.50 32.10 11.91
CA GLY A 20 -26.86 33.25 12.76
C GLY A 20 -26.22 33.25 14.15
N PRO A 21 -26.38 32.19 14.97
CA PRO A 21 -25.79 32.13 16.31
C PRO A 21 -24.25 32.27 16.34
N SER A 22 -23.55 31.78 15.31
CA SER A 22 -22.09 31.91 15.23
C SER A 22 -21.64 33.34 14.93
N LEU A 23 -22.44 34.10 14.18
CA LEU A 23 -22.20 35.53 13.93
C LEU A 23 -22.49 36.37 15.18
N GLU A 24 -23.55 36.04 15.92
CA GLU A 24 -23.87 36.66 17.21
C GLU A 24 -22.75 36.44 18.24
N GLU A 25 -22.15 35.25 18.30
CA GLU A 25 -21.00 34.98 19.17
C GLU A 25 -19.82 35.92 18.85
N CYS A 26 -19.51 36.12 17.56
CA CYS A 26 -18.44 37.04 17.16
C CYS A 26 -18.71 38.49 17.63
N TYR A 27 -19.97 38.92 17.54
CA TYR A 27 -20.42 40.24 18.00
C TYR A 27 -20.32 40.38 19.53
N THR A 28 -20.72 39.37 20.30
CA THR A 28 -20.63 39.39 21.78
C THR A 28 -19.20 39.43 22.31
N VAL A 29 -18.22 38.98 21.52
CA VAL A 29 -16.78 39.00 21.87
C VAL A 29 -16.08 40.28 21.37
N ASP A 30 -16.81 41.22 20.77
CA ASP A 30 -16.32 42.52 20.27
C ASP A 30 -15.17 42.40 19.24
N VAL A 31 -15.25 41.43 18.33
CA VAL A 31 -14.24 41.21 17.28
C VAL A 31 -14.73 41.72 15.94
N PHE A 32 -14.30 42.92 15.54
CA PHE A 32 -14.74 43.57 14.30
C PHE A 32 -13.62 43.72 13.25
N THR A 33 -12.36 43.68 13.68
CA THR A 33 -11.20 43.91 12.81
C THR A 33 -10.28 42.69 12.75
N GLN A 34 -9.53 42.55 11.65
CA GLN A 34 -8.56 41.47 11.48
C GLN A 34 -7.53 41.45 12.61
N THR A 35 -7.04 42.61 13.05
CA THR A 35 -6.04 42.71 14.13
C THR A 35 -6.60 42.21 15.46
N GLN A 36 -7.86 42.52 15.78
CA GLN A 36 -8.53 42.00 16.97
C GLN A 36 -8.72 40.49 16.88
N ALA A 37 -9.15 39.97 15.72
CA ALA A 37 -9.33 38.53 15.50
C ALA A 37 -8.01 37.75 15.65
N LEU A 38 -6.92 38.26 15.05
CA LEU A 38 -5.60 37.66 15.18
C LEU A 38 -5.09 37.71 16.62
N ASN A 39 -5.31 38.81 17.35
CA ASN A 39 -4.94 38.91 18.76
C ASN A 39 -5.75 37.92 19.62
N TYR A 40 -7.04 37.75 19.33
CA TYR A 40 -7.91 36.78 20.01
C TYR A 40 -7.38 35.35 19.83
N ILE A 41 -7.07 34.95 18.60
CA ILE A 41 -6.50 33.63 18.28
C ILE A 41 -5.12 33.46 18.94
N GLY A 42 -4.26 34.47 18.85
CA GLY A 42 -2.91 34.45 19.42
C GLY A 42 -2.90 34.27 20.94
N ARG A 43 -3.87 34.87 21.66
CA ARG A 43 -4.03 34.66 23.11
C ARG A 43 -4.48 33.25 23.47
N LYS A 44 -5.21 32.57 22.58
CA LYS A 44 -5.73 31.21 22.78
C LYS A 44 -4.74 30.13 22.30
N ALA A 45 -3.69 30.49 21.57
CA ALA A 45 -2.67 29.58 21.08
C ALA A 45 -1.90 28.91 22.23
N LYS A 46 -1.98 27.57 22.31
CA LYS A 46 -1.26 26.77 23.33
C LYS A 46 0.20 26.50 22.95
N GLN A 47 0.52 26.43 21.66
CA GLN A 47 1.88 26.15 21.17
C GLN A 47 2.58 27.42 20.75
N LYS A 48 3.29 28.05 21.70
CA LYS A 48 4.26 29.11 21.38
C LYS A 48 5.45 28.47 20.68
N ARG A 49 5.36 28.29 19.36
CA ARG A 49 6.51 27.84 18.56
C ARG A 49 7.58 28.91 18.65
N PHE A 50 8.74 28.50 19.17
CA PHE A 50 10.08 29.04 18.98
C PHE A 50 10.20 30.57 18.87
N PHE A 51 10.96 31.11 19.82
CA PHE A 51 11.66 32.38 19.70
C PHE A 51 12.16 32.62 18.27
N GLY A 52 11.96 33.81 17.73
CA GLY A 52 12.55 34.17 16.43
C GLY A 52 14.09 34.03 16.45
N PRO A 53 14.77 34.28 15.31
CA PRO A 53 16.24 34.28 15.23
C PRO A 53 16.92 35.14 16.33
N SER A 54 16.18 36.11 16.86
CA SER A 54 16.57 37.06 17.91
C SER A 54 16.26 36.62 19.34
N GLY A 55 15.73 35.43 19.59
CA GLY A 55 15.41 34.98 20.95
C GLY A 55 14.20 35.69 21.59
N LYS A 56 13.44 36.50 20.84
CA LYS A 56 12.28 37.26 21.36
C LYS A 56 10.95 36.58 20.97
N PRO A 57 9.94 36.59 21.88
CA PRO A 57 8.59 36.15 21.54
C PRO A 57 7.99 37.09 20.50
N LYS A 58 7.42 36.52 19.44
CA LYS A 58 6.65 37.29 18.44
C LYS A 58 5.39 37.86 19.12
N PRO A 59 4.89 39.02 18.66
CA PRO A 59 3.62 39.52 19.16
C PRO A 59 2.48 38.55 18.81
N PRO A 60 1.41 38.45 19.63
CA PRO A 60 0.32 37.47 19.43
C PRO A 60 -0.33 37.52 18.05
N VAL A 61 -0.39 38.71 17.44
CA VAL A 61 -0.95 38.93 16.10
C VAL A 61 -0.12 38.23 15.01
N ASP A 62 1.21 38.33 15.08
CA ASP A 62 2.10 37.70 14.10
C ASP A 62 2.17 36.19 14.32
N GLU A 63 2.11 35.74 15.57
CA GLU A 63 2.01 34.31 15.91
C GLU A 63 0.74 33.67 15.33
N ALA A 64 -0.41 34.34 15.47
CA ALA A 64 -1.66 33.88 14.88
C ALA A 64 -1.60 33.88 13.34
N ARG A 65 -0.99 34.91 12.74
CA ARG A 65 -0.83 34.99 11.27
C ARG A 65 0.02 33.84 10.74
N ASP A 66 1.16 33.56 11.39
CA ASP A 66 2.04 32.45 11.02
C ASP A 66 1.36 31.08 11.22
N MET A 67 0.56 30.93 12.28
CA MET A 67 -0.22 29.73 12.55
C MET A 67 -1.26 29.47 11.46
N LEU A 68 -2.00 30.51 11.06
CA LEU A 68 -2.98 30.42 9.97
C LEU A 68 -2.31 30.15 8.63
N ALA A 69 -1.09 30.65 8.41
CA ALA A 69 -0.36 30.40 7.16
C ALA A 69 0.16 28.96 7.09
N THR A 70 0.79 28.45 8.16
CA THR A 70 1.62 27.23 8.09
C THR A 70 1.09 26.01 8.83
N VAL A 71 0.20 26.19 9.82
CA VAL A 71 -0.25 25.10 10.71
C VAL A 71 -1.68 24.69 10.41
N ILE A 72 -2.60 25.64 10.39
CA ILE A 72 -4.02 25.37 10.12
C ILE A 72 -4.19 25.23 8.61
N LEU A 73 -4.77 24.11 8.15
CA LEU A 73 -4.93 23.79 6.72
C LEU A 73 -3.62 23.98 5.94
N ALA A 74 -2.56 23.31 6.40
CA ALA A 74 -1.21 23.48 5.88
C ALA A 74 -1.04 23.08 4.40
N HIS A 75 -1.96 22.27 3.86
CA HIS A 75 -1.96 21.85 2.45
C HIS A 75 -2.49 22.93 1.50
N VAL A 76 -3.29 23.87 1.99
CA VAL A 76 -3.80 24.98 1.16
C VAL A 76 -2.73 26.07 1.09
N PRO A 77 -2.20 26.38 -0.11
CA PRO A 77 -1.12 27.36 -0.26
C PRO A 77 -1.60 28.76 0.10
N VAL A 78 -0.71 29.53 0.74
CA VAL A 78 -0.92 30.94 1.06
C VAL A 78 0.29 31.71 0.55
N GLU A 79 0.12 32.36 -0.59
CA GLU A 79 1.13 33.23 -1.19
C GLU A 79 0.99 34.65 -0.65
N ASN A 80 2.09 35.26 -0.21
CA ASN A 80 2.12 36.65 0.27
C ASN A 80 1.04 36.96 1.34
N PHE A 81 0.76 36.01 2.25
CA PHE A 81 -0.30 36.12 3.26
C PHE A 81 -1.71 36.40 2.69
N ASN A 82 -1.98 35.99 1.45
CA ASN A 82 -3.33 36.01 0.90
C ASN A 82 -4.13 34.79 1.39
N PHE A 83 -5.05 35.02 2.32
CA PHE A 83 -5.87 33.97 2.92
C PHE A 83 -7.17 33.66 2.17
N LYS A 84 -7.43 34.26 0.98
CA LYS A 84 -8.70 34.07 0.26
C LYS A 84 -9.00 32.60 -0.01
N LEU A 85 -8.03 31.83 -0.54
CA LEU A 85 -8.20 30.39 -0.81
C LEU A 85 -8.54 29.60 0.46
N LYS A 86 -7.82 29.87 1.55
CA LYS A 86 -8.04 29.20 2.83
C LYS A 86 -9.39 29.56 3.45
N ALA A 87 -9.85 30.80 3.27
CA ALA A 87 -11.17 31.24 3.68
C ALA A 87 -12.28 30.51 2.90
N VAL A 88 -12.17 30.43 1.57
CA VAL A 88 -13.12 29.70 0.72
C VAL A 88 -13.14 28.21 1.08
N TYR A 89 -11.97 27.59 1.30
CA TYR A 89 -11.88 26.20 1.73
C TYR A 89 -12.59 25.95 3.06
N THR A 90 -12.39 26.85 4.04
CA THR A 90 -13.05 26.76 5.35
C THR A 90 -14.55 26.96 5.23
N ALA A 91 -15.01 27.88 4.37
CA ALA A 91 -16.42 28.08 4.11
C ALA A 91 -17.07 26.83 3.48
N LEU A 92 -16.39 26.18 2.54
CA LEU A 92 -16.82 24.91 1.96
C LEU A 92 -16.93 23.80 3.01
N MET A 93 -15.97 23.70 3.93
CA MET A 93 -16.03 22.74 5.04
C MET A 93 -17.26 22.98 5.92
N LEU A 94 -17.51 24.23 6.33
CA LEU A 94 -18.67 24.58 7.14
C LEU A 94 -19.98 24.26 6.41
N ARG A 95 -20.07 24.59 5.12
CA ARG A 95 -21.24 24.28 4.30
C ARG A 95 -21.52 22.78 4.28
N ARG A 96 -20.51 21.93 4.06
CA ARG A 96 -20.69 20.47 4.05
C ARG A 96 -21.15 19.91 5.40
N VAL A 97 -20.66 20.47 6.50
CA VAL A 97 -21.13 20.10 7.85
C VAL A 97 -22.60 20.45 8.02
N MET A 98 -23.02 21.63 7.56
CA MET A 98 -24.43 22.04 7.63
C MET A 98 -25.33 21.18 6.75
N GLN A 99 -24.88 20.80 5.55
CA GLN A 99 -25.59 19.89 4.65
C GLN A 99 -25.72 18.48 5.25
N ALA A 100 -24.66 17.94 5.83
CA ALA A 100 -24.68 16.63 6.49
C ALA A 100 -25.56 16.59 7.74
N GLN A 101 -25.84 17.75 8.35
CA GLN A 101 -26.81 17.85 9.45
C GLN A 101 -28.26 17.69 8.95
N ASP A 102 -28.56 18.14 7.73
CA ASP A 102 -29.90 18.04 7.14
C ASP A 102 -30.13 16.70 6.45
N ASP A 103 -29.12 16.22 5.70
CA ASP A 103 -29.17 15.00 4.93
C ASP A 103 -28.15 13.97 5.44
N PRO A 104 -28.60 12.90 6.13
CA PRO A 104 -27.73 11.80 6.54
C PRO A 104 -27.04 11.09 5.37
N GLU A 105 -27.59 11.13 4.14
CA GLU A 105 -26.96 10.53 2.96
C GLU A 105 -25.78 11.34 2.42
N ALA A 106 -25.57 12.57 2.91
CA ALA A 106 -24.42 13.39 2.59
C ALA A 106 -23.17 13.02 3.43
N LEU A 107 -23.28 12.02 4.32
CA LEU A 107 -22.14 11.49 5.07
C LEU A 107 -21.25 10.61 4.19
N ASP A 108 -19.97 10.95 4.13
CA ASP A 108 -18.97 10.17 3.37
C ASP A 108 -18.61 8.85 4.09
N ASP A 109 -18.60 7.74 3.34
CA ASP A 109 -18.12 6.45 3.84
C ASP A 109 -16.58 6.41 3.87
N ARG A 110 -16.04 6.07 5.05
CA ARG A 110 -14.59 5.91 5.27
C ARG A 110 -14.03 4.63 4.65
N ASP A 111 -14.87 3.65 4.42
CA ASP A 111 -14.47 2.35 3.92
C ASP A 111 -14.48 2.25 2.39
N TYR A 112 -15.13 3.21 1.73
CA TYR A 112 -15.10 3.39 0.28
C TYR A 112 -13.66 3.55 -0.25
N TYR A 113 -13.29 2.75 -1.25
CA TYR A 113 -11.90 2.63 -1.69
C TYR A 113 -11.37 3.84 -2.44
N GLY A 114 -12.23 4.65 -3.05
CA GLY A 114 -11.83 5.94 -3.61
C GLY A 114 -11.29 6.93 -2.57
N ASN A 115 -11.58 6.72 -1.28
CA ASN A 115 -11.06 7.50 -0.15
C ASN A 115 -9.80 6.88 0.48
N LYS A 116 -9.43 5.65 0.10
CA LYS A 116 -8.24 4.97 0.61
C LYS A 116 -7.06 5.18 -0.35
N ARG A 117 -5.86 5.20 0.21
CA ARG A 117 -4.60 5.25 -0.54
C ARG A 117 -3.65 4.17 -0.04
N LEU A 118 -2.97 3.53 -0.97
CA LEU A 118 -1.95 2.52 -0.68
C LEU A 118 -0.57 3.16 -0.66
N GLU A 119 0.05 3.18 0.51
CA GLU A 119 1.46 3.50 0.63
C GLU A 119 2.31 2.28 0.23
N LEU A 120 3.12 2.46 -0.81
CA LEU A 120 4.00 1.41 -1.31
C LEU A 120 5.33 1.40 -0.55
N ALA A 121 6.12 0.33 -0.76
CA ALA A 121 7.46 0.18 -0.17
C ALA A 121 8.36 1.39 -0.50
N GLY A 122 8.31 1.90 -1.73
CA GLY A 122 9.09 3.07 -2.16
C GLY A 122 8.75 4.33 -1.36
N SER A 123 7.47 4.59 -1.12
CA SER A 123 7.01 5.75 -0.33
C SER A 123 7.51 5.67 1.11
N LEU A 124 7.42 4.50 1.74
CA LEU A 124 7.91 4.27 3.11
C LEU A 124 9.43 4.40 3.22
N LEU A 125 10.17 3.92 2.21
CA LEU A 125 11.62 4.06 2.14
C LEU A 125 12.03 5.51 1.91
N SER A 126 11.30 6.26 1.09
CA SER A 126 11.54 7.70 0.87
C SER A 126 11.47 8.49 2.17
N LEU A 127 10.42 8.28 2.97
CA LEU A 127 10.27 8.93 4.29
C LEU A 127 11.41 8.57 5.24
N MET A 128 11.78 7.28 5.30
CA MET A 128 12.87 6.82 6.17
C MET A 128 14.22 7.40 5.72
N PHE A 129 14.49 7.41 4.42
CA PHE A 129 15.71 7.96 3.86
C PHE A 129 15.81 9.47 4.10
N GLU A 130 14.73 10.23 3.88
CA GLU A 130 14.71 11.67 4.10
C GLU A 130 15.07 12.01 5.56
N ASP A 131 14.50 11.29 6.52
CA ASP A 131 14.80 11.48 7.94
C ASP A 131 16.23 11.09 8.29
N CYS A 132 16.72 9.94 7.80
CA CYS A 132 18.11 9.52 7.99
C CYS A 132 19.10 10.54 7.39
N PHE A 133 18.82 11.05 6.19
CA PHE A 133 19.66 12.00 5.50
C PHE A 133 19.67 13.37 6.20
N LYS A 134 18.52 13.83 6.71
CA LYS A 134 18.45 15.07 7.50
C LYS A 134 19.14 14.94 8.85
N ARG A 135 19.04 13.80 9.52
CA ARG A 135 19.82 13.50 10.74
C ARG A 135 21.32 13.51 10.45
N PHE A 136 21.74 12.87 9.36
CA PHE A 136 23.13 12.89 8.89
C PHE A 136 23.65 14.33 8.68
N ASN A 137 22.89 15.16 7.97
CA ASN A 137 23.25 16.56 7.74
C ASN A 137 23.28 17.38 9.04
N SER A 138 22.37 17.10 9.99
CA SER A 138 22.31 17.80 11.27
C SER A 138 23.49 17.43 12.17
N GLU A 139 23.92 16.16 12.15
CA GLU A 139 25.12 15.70 12.86
C GLU A 139 26.39 16.29 12.24
N LEU A 140 26.52 16.27 10.91
CA LEU A 140 27.63 16.92 10.22
C LEU A 140 27.72 18.41 10.53
N LYS A 141 26.58 19.11 10.51
CA LYS A 141 26.50 20.52 10.91
C LYS A 141 26.97 20.69 12.36
N ALA A 142 26.50 19.87 13.30
CA ALA A 142 26.93 19.93 14.69
C ALA A 142 28.44 19.66 14.88
N ILE A 143 29.04 18.79 14.07
CA ILE A 143 30.49 18.54 14.07
C ILE A 143 31.24 19.76 13.51
N ALA A 144 30.75 20.37 12.44
CA ALA A 144 31.32 21.57 11.85
C ALA A 144 31.25 22.75 12.83
N ASP A 145 30.08 23.02 13.42
CA ASP A 145 29.85 24.08 14.42
C ASP A 145 30.76 23.92 15.65
N LYS A 146 31.13 22.69 16.02
CA LYS A 146 32.06 22.40 17.14
C LYS A 146 33.54 22.57 16.77
N ASN A 147 33.92 22.37 15.51
CA ASN A 147 35.31 22.33 15.06
C ASN A 147 35.78 23.63 14.41
N ILE A 148 34.92 24.34 13.69
CA ILE A 148 35.21 25.63 13.04
C ILE A 148 35.65 26.72 14.03
N PRO A 149 35.00 26.94 15.19
CA PRO A 149 35.44 27.99 16.12
C PRO A 149 36.74 27.66 16.85
N LYS A 150 37.26 26.42 16.74
CA LYS A 150 38.53 26.04 17.35
C LYS A 150 39.67 26.41 16.40
N ILE A 151 40.60 27.24 16.88
CA ILE A 151 41.80 27.61 16.14
C ILE A 151 42.65 26.34 15.92
N LYS A 152 42.65 25.83 14.69
CA LYS A 152 43.50 24.71 14.24
C LYS A 152 44.30 25.19 13.03
N ALA A 153 45.56 24.74 12.93
CA ALA A 153 46.44 25.09 11.82
C ALA A 153 45.97 24.51 10.46
N ALA A 154 45.24 23.38 10.50
CA ALA A 154 44.67 22.75 9.32
C ALA A 154 43.21 23.19 9.11
N GLN A 155 42.85 23.48 7.87
CA GLN A 155 41.46 23.74 7.48
C GLN A 155 40.58 22.51 7.79
N PHE A 156 39.36 22.77 8.27
CA PHE A 156 38.41 21.70 8.59
C PHE A 156 37.90 21.06 7.30
N ASP A 157 38.16 19.76 7.16
CA ASP A 157 37.68 18.94 6.06
C ASP A 157 36.49 18.08 6.54
N ILE A 158 35.32 18.33 5.96
CA ILE A 158 34.07 17.66 6.35
C ILE A 158 34.02 16.21 5.87
N VAL A 159 34.75 15.87 4.80
CA VAL A 159 34.75 14.52 4.21
C VAL A 159 35.27 13.50 5.22
N LYS A 160 36.27 13.89 6.03
CA LYS A 160 36.84 13.05 7.10
C LYS A 160 35.86 12.73 8.24
N HIS A 161 34.76 13.47 8.33
CA HIS A 161 33.75 13.32 9.38
C HIS A 161 32.45 12.70 8.88
N MET A 162 32.38 12.25 7.62
CA MET A 162 31.21 11.58 7.06
C MET A 162 31.09 10.15 7.58
N ARG A 163 30.21 9.92 8.56
CA ARG A 163 29.90 8.58 9.07
C ARG A 163 28.90 7.87 8.16
N GLN A 164 29.40 7.01 7.27
CA GLN A 164 28.58 6.26 6.31
C GLN A 164 27.64 5.24 7.01
N ASP A 165 28.06 4.73 8.16
CA ASP A 165 27.34 3.69 8.92
C ASP A 165 25.96 4.12 9.44
N LEU A 166 25.71 5.44 9.56
CA LEU A 166 24.45 5.93 10.11
C LEU A 166 23.27 5.56 9.21
N ILE A 167 23.41 5.77 7.91
CA ILE A 167 22.32 5.50 6.94
C ILE A 167 22.13 4.00 6.76
N THR A 168 23.23 3.25 6.62
CA THR A 168 23.19 1.80 6.41
C THR A 168 22.56 1.09 7.60
N ASN A 169 23.03 1.36 8.83
CA ASN A 169 22.50 0.73 10.03
C ASN A 169 21.03 1.11 10.28
N ALA A 170 20.64 2.35 10.04
CA ALA A 170 19.25 2.78 10.22
C ALA A 170 18.29 2.06 9.25
N LEU A 171 18.65 1.96 7.97
CA LEU A 171 17.84 1.26 6.97
C LEU A 171 17.77 -0.25 7.22
N VAL A 172 18.92 -0.88 7.53
CA VAL A 172 18.97 -2.32 7.86
C VAL A 172 18.16 -2.61 9.13
N PHE A 173 18.29 -1.77 10.15
CA PHE A 173 17.53 -1.92 11.39
C PHE A 173 16.02 -1.80 11.16
N ALA A 174 15.58 -0.77 10.42
CA ALA A 174 14.18 -0.62 10.06
C ALA A 174 13.69 -1.89 9.35
N ILE A 175 14.31 -2.27 8.23
CA ILE A 175 13.88 -3.41 7.40
C ILE A 175 13.88 -4.74 8.15
N SER A 176 14.92 -5.02 8.94
CA SER A 176 15.03 -6.29 9.68
C SER A 176 14.05 -6.38 10.85
N THR A 177 13.78 -5.29 11.55
CA THR A 177 12.88 -5.28 12.72
C THR A 177 11.41 -5.04 12.37
N GLY A 178 11.12 -4.42 11.22
CA GLY A 178 9.76 -4.02 10.87
C GLY A 178 9.30 -2.72 11.55
N ASN A 179 10.20 -2.02 12.25
CA ASN A 179 9.86 -0.84 13.06
C ASN A 179 10.26 0.47 12.37
N TRP A 180 9.25 1.25 11.97
CA TRP A 180 9.39 2.54 11.31
C TRP A 180 9.11 3.64 12.32
N THR A 181 10.17 4.11 13.00
CA THR A 181 10.09 5.15 14.04
C THR A 181 10.70 6.46 13.54
N ILE A 182 9.85 7.30 12.94
CA ILE A 182 10.25 8.59 12.39
C ILE A 182 9.67 9.72 13.25
N LYS A 183 10.49 10.21 14.19
CA LYS A 183 10.10 11.26 15.13
C LYS A 183 9.64 12.55 14.43
N ARG A 184 10.28 12.90 13.31
CA ARG A 184 9.97 14.13 12.56
C ARG A 184 8.55 14.15 12.00
N PHE A 185 8.07 13.00 11.52
CA PHE A 185 6.72 12.83 10.98
C PHE A 185 5.72 12.32 12.03
N LYS A 186 6.15 12.16 13.29
CA LYS A 186 5.36 11.52 14.36
C LYS A 186 4.78 10.17 13.93
N MET A 187 5.54 9.42 13.16
CA MET A 187 5.14 8.12 12.65
C MET A 187 5.84 7.03 13.45
N GLU A 188 5.05 6.20 14.12
CA GLU A 188 5.51 5.02 14.86
C GLU A 188 4.70 3.82 14.36
N ARG A 189 5.22 3.16 13.32
CA ARG A 189 4.60 1.96 12.75
C ARG A 189 5.45 0.74 13.08
N GLN A 190 4.79 -0.34 13.49
CA GLN A 190 5.42 -1.63 13.81
C GLN A 190 4.87 -2.72 12.89
N GLY A 191 5.67 -3.74 12.62
CA GLY A 191 5.26 -4.87 11.79
C GLY A 191 5.06 -4.54 10.31
N VAL A 192 5.75 -3.50 9.81
CA VAL A 192 5.69 -3.08 8.40
C VAL A 192 6.29 -4.16 7.49
N THR A 193 7.45 -4.71 7.86
CA THR A 193 8.08 -5.80 7.14
C THR A 193 7.74 -7.15 7.77
N GLN A 194 7.65 -8.18 6.92
CA GLN A 194 7.38 -9.56 7.32
C GLN A 194 8.34 -10.48 6.55
N VAL A 195 8.74 -11.58 7.18
CA VAL A 195 9.57 -12.60 6.52
C VAL A 195 8.75 -13.28 5.44
N LEU A 196 9.26 -13.28 4.21
CA LEU A 196 8.57 -13.89 3.07
C LEU A 196 8.33 -15.39 3.31
N SER A 197 7.06 -15.80 3.29
CA SER A 197 6.66 -17.21 3.39
C SER A 197 7.08 -17.96 2.14
N ARG A 198 7.84 -19.05 2.33
CA ARG A 198 8.36 -19.91 1.25
C ARG A 198 7.85 -21.35 1.35
N LEU A 199 6.62 -21.54 1.85
CA LEU A 199 6.00 -22.87 1.90
C LEU A 199 5.72 -23.44 0.50
N SER A 200 5.29 -22.56 -0.41
CA SER A 200 5.03 -22.87 -1.82
C SER A 200 5.32 -21.67 -2.70
N TYR A 201 5.41 -21.88 -4.01
CA TYR A 201 5.50 -20.80 -5.00
C TYR A 201 4.37 -19.76 -4.83
N ILE A 202 3.14 -20.24 -4.61
CA ILE A 202 1.95 -19.41 -4.38
C ILE A 202 2.01 -18.66 -3.06
N SER A 203 2.54 -19.27 -1.99
CA SER A 203 2.74 -18.59 -0.71
C SER A 203 3.58 -17.32 -0.86
N ALA A 204 4.64 -17.42 -1.68
CA ALA A 204 5.51 -16.29 -1.96
C ALA A 204 4.77 -15.20 -2.75
N LEU A 205 4.10 -15.55 -3.85
CA LEU A 205 3.36 -14.60 -4.66
C LEU A 205 2.22 -13.91 -3.88
N GLY A 206 1.41 -14.69 -3.17
CA GLY A 206 0.32 -14.16 -2.34
C GLY A 206 0.78 -13.33 -1.14
N MET A 207 2.06 -13.36 -0.80
CA MET A 207 2.63 -12.43 0.18
C MET A 207 3.08 -11.11 -0.46
N MET A 208 3.51 -11.14 -1.72
CA MET A 208 3.94 -9.94 -2.45
C MET A 208 2.77 -9.02 -2.83
N THR A 209 1.59 -9.59 -3.10
CA THR A 209 0.38 -8.84 -3.50
C THR A 209 -0.52 -8.43 -2.33
N ARG A 210 -0.05 -8.65 -1.10
CA ARG A 210 -0.82 -8.44 0.12
C ARG A 210 -0.94 -6.96 0.46
N VAL A 211 -2.14 -6.55 0.83
CA VAL A 211 -2.46 -5.23 1.36
C VAL A 211 -2.89 -5.37 2.83
N ASN A 212 -2.22 -4.63 3.70
CA ASN A 212 -2.54 -4.59 5.13
C ASN A 212 -3.34 -3.33 5.46
N SER A 213 -4.41 -3.49 6.23
CA SER A 213 -5.17 -2.38 6.80
C SER A 213 -4.46 -1.77 8.01
N GLN A 214 -4.70 -0.47 8.27
CA GLN A 214 -4.14 0.25 9.43
C GLN A 214 -4.89 -0.03 10.74
N PHE A 215 -6.06 -0.67 10.68
CA PHE A 215 -6.85 -0.96 11.88
C PHE A 215 -6.18 -2.02 12.76
N GLU A 216 -6.21 -1.78 14.08
CA GLU A 216 -5.77 -2.75 15.07
C GLU A 216 -6.63 -4.02 15.01
N LYS A 217 -5.96 -5.18 14.91
CA LYS A 217 -6.62 -6.49 14.81
C LYS A 217 -7.51 -6.82 16.02
N THR A 218 -7.21 -6.24 17.18
CA THR A 218 -7.91 -6.48 18.45
C THR A 218 -9.32 -5.92 18.47
N ARG A 219 -9.62 -4.90 17.66
CA ARG A 219 -10.95 -4.28 17.60
C ARG A 219 -11.88 -5.12 16.72
N LYS A 220 -12.98 -5.60 17.29
CA LYS A 220 -14.03 -6.37 16.61
C LYS A 220 -15.07 -5.46 15.94
N VAL A 221 -14.61 -4.57 15.06
CA VAL A 221 -15.52 -3.72 14.26
C VAL A 221 -15.76 -4.41 12.92
N SER A 222 -17.03 -4.62 12.55
CA SER A 222 -17.42 -5.30 11.31
C SER A 222 -17.28 -4.43 10.06
N GLY A 223 -17.53 -3.13 10.15
CA GLY A 223 -17.49 -2.17 9.03
C GLY A 223 -16.30 -2.36 8.07
N PRO A 224 -15.05 -2.14 8.52
CA PRO A 224 -13.87 -2.24 7.65
C PRO A 224 -13.49 -3.68 7.27
N ARG A 225 -14.09 -4.69 7.91
CA ARG A 225 -13.84 -6.11 7.64
C ARG A 225 -14.75 -6.65 6.54
N SER A 226 -15.92 -6.05 6.37
CA SER A 226 -16.85 -6.40 5.30
C SER A 226 -16.24 -6.10 3.93
N LEU A 227 -16.55 -6.96 2.95
CA LEU A 227 -16.24 -6.70 1.56
C LEU A 227 -17.16 -5.60 1.05
N GLN A 228 -16.58 -4.58 0.41
CA GLN A 228 -17.36 -3.49 -0.18
C GLN A 228 -17.42 -3.64 -1.70
N PRO A 229 -18.54 -3.26 -2.35
CA PRO A 229 -18.65 -3.24 -3.81
C PRO A 229 -17.62 -2.33 -4.49
N SER A 230 -17.17 -1.27 -3.80
CA SER A 230 -16.13 -0.34 -4.29
C SER A 230 -14.76 -0.99 -4.56
N GLN A 231 -14.59 -2.27 -4.20
CA GLN A 231 -13.36 -3.05 -4.43
C GLN A 231 -13.39 -3.87 -5.73
N TRP A 232 -14.49 -3.81 -6.50
CA TRP A 232 -14.65 -4.56 -7.74
C TRP A 232 -13.44 -4.39 -8.66
N GLY A 233 -12.86 -5.49 -9.10
CA GLY A 233 -11.71 -5.50 -10.01
C GLY A 233 -10.38 -4.99 -9.42
N MET A 234 -10.38 -4.37 -8.22
CA MET A 234 -9.20 -3.80 -7.57
C MET A 234 -8.59 -4.75 -6.54
N LEU A 235 -9.43 -5.34 -5.69
CA LEU A 235 -9.04 -6.32 -4.67
C LEU A 235 -9.77 -7.63 -4.88
N CYS A 236 -9.10 -8.73 -4.51
CA CYS A 236 -9.68 -10.05 -4.59
C CYS A 236 -10.78 -10.22 -3.52
N PRO A 237 -12.00 -10.66 -3.91
CA PRO A 237 -13.12 -10.80 -2.96
C PRO A 237 -12.94 -11.99 -2.00
N SER A 238 -12.21 -13.04 -2.40
CA SER A 238 -12.06 -14.29 -1.62
C SER A 238 -10.72 -14.43 -0.89
N ASP A 239 -9.68 -13.68 -1.28
CA ASP A 239 -8.32 -13.90 -0.76
C ASP A 239 -8.07 -13.08 0.50
N THR A 240 -8.69 -13.51 1.59
CA THR A 240 -8.50 -13.03 2.96
C THR A 240 -8.17 -14.21 3.87
N PRO A 241 -7.28 -14.07 4.86
CA PRO A 241 -7.10 -15.10 5.88
C PRO A 241 -8.37 -15.24 6.72
N GLU A 242 -8.62 -16.45 7.21
CA GLU A 242 -9.62 -16.72 8.23
C GLU A 242 -9.08 -16.35 9.63
N GLY A 243 -9.98 -16.00 10.56
CA GLY A 243 -9.63 -15.66 11.94
C GLY A 243 -9.53 -14.15 12.21
N GLU A 244 -8.66 -13.74 13.13
CA GLU A 244 -8.59 -12.35 13.62
C GLU A 244 -8.26 -11.31 12.54
N ALA A 245 -7.60 -11.73 11.46
CA ALA A 245 -7.17 -10.87 10.36
C ALA A 245 -8.17 -10.81 9.20
N CYS A 246 -9.30 -11.50 9.32
CA CYS A 246 -10.34 -11.54 8.28
C CYS A 246 -10.82 -10.12 7.93
N GLY A 247 -10.78 -9.79 6.65
CA GLY A 247 -11.16 -8.49 6.09
C GLY A 247 -10.13 -7.37 6.30
N LEU A 248 -9.12 -7.56 7.15
CA LEU A 248 -8.06 -6.56 7.39
C LEU A 248 -6.81 -6.81 6.55
N VAL A 249 -6.55 -8.07 6.21
CA VAL A 249 -5.51 -8.46 5.27
C VAL A 249 -6.20 -8.88 3.99
N LYS A 250 -5.91 -8.17 2.90
CA LYS A 250 -6.52 -8.39 1.59
C LYS A 250 -5.43 -8.60 0.54
N ASN A 251 -5.80 -9.01 -0.65
CA ASN A 251 -4.89 -9.14 -1.77
C ASN A 251 -5.42 -8.37 -2.98
N LEU A 252 -4.49 -7.83 -3.77
CA LEU A 252 -4.82 -7.20 -5.05
C LEU A 252 -5.40 -8.23 -6.03
N ALA A 253 -6.31 -7.76 -6.89
CA ALA A 253 -6.78 -8.51 -8.04
C ALA A 253 -5.69 -8.55 -9.14
N LEU A 254 -5.93 -9.29 -10.23
CA LEU A 254 -4.87 -9.59 -11.21
C LEU A 254 -4.49 -8.40 -12.10
N MET A 255 -5.48 -7.58 -12.50
CA MET A 255 -5.30 -6.44 -13.41
C MET A 255 -5.37 -5.09 -12.70
N THR A 256 -4.82 -5.02 -11.49
CA THR A 256 -4.79 -3.77 -10.71
C THR A 256 -3.44 -3.07 -10.86
N HIS A 257 -3.47 -1.75 -11.02
CA HIS A 257 -2.30 -0.87 -11.06
C HIS A 257 -2.39 0.16 -9.92
N ILE A 258 -1.26 0.51 -9.30
CA ILE A 258 -1.22 1.53 -8.24
C ILE A 258 -0.57 2.79 -8.80
N THR A 259 -1.23 3.94 -8.67
CA THR A 259 -0.73 5.21 -9.21
C THR A 259 0.51 5.70 -8.46
N THR A 260 1.39 6.40 -9.17
CA THR A 260 2.45 7.22 -8.57
C THR A 260 2.05 8.69 -8.57
N GLU A 261 2.68 9.48 -7.71
CA GLU A 261 2.45 10.92 -7.63
C GLU A 261 2.89 11.63 -8.91
N LEU A 262 2.10 12.61 -9.35
CA LEU A 262 2.34 13.44 -10.52
C LEU A 262 2.31 14.92 -10.12
N ASP A 263 2.95 15.78 -10.93
CA ASP A 263 2.95 17.22 -10.70
C ASP A 263 1.59 17.86 -11.03
N GLU A 264 1.09 18.69 -10.11
CA GLU A 264 -0.21 19.36 -10.18
C GLU A 264 -0.17 20.57 -11.13
N GLY A 265 0.99 21.22 -11.27
CA GLY A 265 1.14 22.49 -11.99
C GLY A 265 0.66 22.44 -13.45
N PRO A 266 1.15 21.49 -14.28
CA PRO A 266 0.71 21.35 -15.67
C PRO A 266 -0.78 21.04 -15.80
N ILE A 267 -1.34 20.25 -14.87
CA ILE A 267 -2.76 19.88 -14.88
C ILE A 267 -3.64 21.10 -14.59
N ALA A 268 -3.24 21.92 -13.62
CA ALA A 268 -3.92 23.18 -13.32
C ALA A 268 -3.93 24.12 -14.54
N GLN A 269 -2.82 24.26 -15.25
CA GLN A 269 -2.73 25.09 -16.47
C GLN A 269 -3.67 24.60 -17.58
N VAL A 270 -3.74 23.28 -17.81
CA VAL A 270 -4.67 22.70 -18.78
C VAL A 270 -6.12 23.01 -18.40
N LEU A 271 -6.48 22.89 -17.12
CA LEU A 271 -7.84 23.19 -16.65
C LEU A 271 -8.22 24.66 -16.85
N TYR A 272 -7.31 25.60 -16.57
CA TYR A 272 -7.54 27.02 -16.87
C TYR A 272 -7.76 27.25 -18.37
N ASN A 273 -6.98 26.59 -19.23
CA ASN A 273 -7.12 26.71 -20.69
C ASN A 273 -8.44 26.12 -21.24
N ILE A 274 -9.01 25.11 -20.56
CA ILE A 274 -10.31 24.52 -20.94
C ILE A 274 -11.49 25.43 -20.56
N GLY A 275 -11.27 26.42 -19.68
CA GLY A 275 -12.29 27.38 -19.25
C GLY A 275 -12.72 27.23 -17.80
N VAL A 276 -11.84 26.73 -16.93
CA VAL A 276 -12.02 26.86 -15.47
C VAL A 276 -11.63 28.26 -15.04
N GLU A 277 -12.51 28.96 -14.33
CA GLU A 277 -12.26 30.31 -13.85
C GLU A 277 -11.64 30.30 -12.46
N HIS A 278 -10.59 31.09 -12.26
CA HIS A 278 -9.87 31.14 -11.00
C HIS A 278 -10.74 31.71 -9.87
N ILE A 279 -10.79 31.02 -8.73
CA ILE A 279 -11.66 31.37 -7.58
C ILE A 279 -11.42 32.79 -7.02
N SER A 280 -10.21 33.32 -7.16
CA SER A 280 -9.90 34.71 -6.78
C SER A 280 -10.70 35.77 -7.53
N LEU A 281 -11.21 35.47 -8.73
CA LEU A 281 -11.97 36.43 -9.54
C LEU A 281 -13.45 36.52 -9.11
N LEU A 282 -13.93 35.52 -8.36
CA LEU A 282 -15.35 35.34 -8.07
C LEU A 282 -15.73 35.86 -6.68
N ALA A 283 -16.99 36.24 -6.55
CA ALA A 283 -17.67 36.50 -5.28
C ALA A 283 -18.23 35.20 -4.68
N GLY A 284 -18.55 35.21 -3.38
CA GLY A 284 -19.05 34.01 -2.68
C GLY A 284 -20.38 33.49 -3.24
N GLU A 285 -21.24 34.37 -3.74
CA GLU A 285 -22.56 34.03 -4.27
C GLU A 285 -22.48 33.22 -5.59
N GLU A 286 -21.51 33.54 -6.45
CA GLU A 286 -21.31 32.92 -7.75
C GLU A 286 -20.84 31.46 -7.62
N MET A 287 -20.19 31.10 -6.52
CA MET A 287 -19.67 29.74 -6.27
C MET A 287 -20.77 28.67 -6.22
N TYR A 288 -21.98 29.08 -5.83
CA TYR A 288 -23.12 28.18 -5.63
C TYR A 288 -24.29 28.48 -6.57
N ALA A 289 -24.08 29.34 -7.57
CA ALA A 289 -25.08 29.62 -8.58
C ALA A 289 -25.56 28.32 -9.27
N PRO A 290 -26.82 28.27 -9.72
CA PRO A 290 -27.37 27.07 -10.37
C PRO A 290 -26.58 26.77 -11.64
N GLY A 291 -26.17 25.51 -11.80
CA GLY A 291 -25.36 25.05 -12.95
C GLY A 291 -23.84 25.23 -12.81
N VAL A 292 -23.37 25.94 -11.78
CA VAL A 292 -21.93 26.10 -11.51
C VAL A 292 -21.40 24.90 -10.71
N TYR A 293 -20.25 24.37 -11.13
CA TYR A 293 -19.52 23.31 -10.45
C TYR A 293 -18.16 23.82 -9.99
N MET A 294 -17.79 23.52 -8.75
CA MET A 294 -16.44 23.78 -8.24
C MET A 294 -15.47 22.74 -8.77
N VAL A 295 -14.28 23.16 -9.16
CA VAL A 295 -13.22 22.27 -9.65
C VAL A 295 -12.16 22.09 -8.57
N ILE A 296 -11.96 20.84 -8.15
CA ILE A 296 -11.06 20.47 -7.05
C ILE A 296 -9.94 19.57 -7.60
N LEU A 297 -8.69 19.98 -7.40
CA LEU A 297 -7.48 19.23 -7.79
C LEU A 297 -6.75 18.74 -6.53
N ASN A 298 -6.65 17.42 -6.32
CA ASN A 298 -6.04 16.81 -5.12
C ASN A 298 -6.53 17.40 -3.77
N GLY A 299 -7.80 17.82 -3.73
CA GLY A 299 -8.40 18.46 -2.57
C GLY A 299 -8.26 19.99 -2.52
N ASN A 300 -7.41 20.61 -3.33
CA ASN A 300 -7.32 22.06 -3.43
C ASN A 300 -8.39 22.63 -4.39
N ILE A 301 -9.00 23.76 -4.03
CA ILE A 301 -9.99 24.44 -4.87
C ILE A 301 -9.24 25.23 -5.93
N LEU A 302 -9.40 24.84 -7.19
CA LEU A 302 -8.75 25.51 -8.33
C LEU A 302 -9.60 26.67 -8.85
N GLY A 303 -10.91 26.47 -8.93
CA GLY A 303 -11.81 27.39 -9.61
C GLY A 303 -13.24 26.86 -9.72
N VAL A 304 -14.02 27.48 -10.60
CA VAL A 304 -15.38 27.03 -10.94
C VAL A 304 -15.55 26.89 -12.46
N THR A 305 -16.57 26.16 -12.87
CA THR A 305 -16.98 26.07 -14.27
C THR A 305 -18.50 26.04 -14.39
N GLY A 306 -19.04 26.75 -15.39
CA GLY A 306 -20.46 26.69 -15.74
C GLY A 306 -20.83 25.49 -16.64
N ASN A 307 -19.84 24.84 -17.27
CA ASN A 307 -20.07 23.70 -18.16
C ASN A 307 -19.15 22.52 -17.84
N TYR A 308 -19.45 21.85 -16.73
CA TYR A 308 -18.66 20.70 -16.26
C TYR A 308 -18.56 19.58 -17.31
N ARG A 309 -19.61 19.35 -18.11
CA ARG A 309 -19.63 18.29 -19.14
C ARG A 309 -18.58 18.52 -20.21
N HIS A 310 -18.41 19.77 -20.63
CA HIS A 310 -17.35 20.14 -21.58
C HIS A 310 -15.96 19.91 -20.99
N VAL A 311 -15.74 20.35 -19.75
CA VAL A 311 -14.46 20.18 -19.05
C VAL A 311 -14.08 18.71 -18.94
N VAL A 312 -14.98 17.86 -18.44
CA VAL A 312 -14.74 16.42 -18.26
C VAL A 312 -14.46 15.74 -19.61
N ARG A 313 -15.26 16.03 -20.64
CA ARG A 313 -15.10 15.43 -21.97
C ARG A 313 -13.77 15.82 -22.62
N VAL A 314 -13.43 17.11 -22.63
CA VAL A 314 -12.17 17.59 -23.24
C VAL A 314 -10.96 17.05 -22.47
N PHE A 315 -11.03 17.02 -21.14
CA PHE A 315 -9.93 16.48 -20.33
C PHE A 315 -9.71 14.99 -20.57
N ARG A 316 -10.77 14.17 -20.63
CA ARG A 316 -10.66 12.74 -20.97
C ARG A 316 -10.10 12.53 -22.38
N LEU A 317 -10.49 13.35 -23.36
CA LEU A 317 -9.91 13.29 -24.70
C LEU A 317 -8.41 13.62 -24.71
N LEU A 318 -7.98 14.66 -23.98
CA LEU A 318 -6.56 14.99 -23.85
C LEU A 318 -5.76 13.86 -23.19
N ARG A 319 -6.36 13.17 -22.22
CA ARG A 319 -5.79 11.96 -21.59
C ARG A 319 -5.66 10.81 -22.58
N ARG A 320 -6.73 10.51 -23.34
CA ARG A 320 -6.75 9.45 -24.36
C ARG A 320 -5.80 9.69 -25.53
N CYS A 321 -5.52 10.95 -25.87
CA CYS A 321 -4.50 11.30 -26.88
C CYS A 321 -3.06 11.37 -26.30
N GLY A 322 -2.85 10.97 -25.05
CA GLY A 322 -1.53 10.94 -24.40
C GLY A 322 -0.93 12.32 -24.07
N ARG A 323 -1.73 13.40 -24.09
CA ARG A 323 -1.27 14.75 -23.70
C ARG A 323 -1.23 14.94 -22.19
N VAL A 324 -2.15 14.28 -21.50
CA VAL A 324 -2.18 14.16 -20.04
C VAL A 324 -1.91 12.70 -19.68
N CYS A 325 -1.24 12.46 -18.55
CA CYS A 325 -0.95 11.11 -18.09
C CYS A 325 -2.24 10.28 -17.89
N GLY A 326 -2.24 9.03 -18.36
CA GLY A 326 -3.39 8.12 -18.31
C GLY A 326 -3.91 7.79 -16.91
N PHE A 327 -3.14 8.08 -15.86
CA PHE A 327 -3.52 7.83 -14.46
C PHE A 327 -4.24 9.00 -13.78
N VAL A 328 -4.34 10.17 -14.42
CA VAL A 328 -5.08 11.30 -13.86
C VAL A 328 -6.57 11.02 -14.02
N SER A 329 -7.29 10.87 -12.91
CA SER A 329 -8.73 10.60 -12.93
C SER A 329 -9.53 11.89 -12.85
N ILE A 330 -10.64 11.95 -13.57
CA ILE A 330 -11.59 13.06 -13.51
C ILE A 330 -13.01 12.53 -13.39
N TYR A 331 -13.77 13.05 -12.43
CA TYR A 331 -15.17 12.66 -12.24
C TYR A 331 -16.02 13.80 -11.66
N PRO A 332 -17.26 13.98 -12.14
CA PRO A 332 -18.22 14.89 -11.53
C PRO A 332 -18.90 14.20 -10.33
N GLN A 333 -19.13 14.96 -9.26
CA GLN A 333 -19.97 14.55 -8.14
C GLN A 333 -21.15 15.52 -8.01
N HIS A 334 -22.33 15.06 -8.38
CA HIS A 334 -23.53 15.89 -8.48
C HIS A 334 -24.05 16.35 -7.12
N LYS A 335 -23.99 15.50 -6.09
CA LYS A 335 -24.41 15.86 -4.71
C LYS A 335 -23.66 17.09 -4.18
N HIS A 336 -22.36 17.17 -4.47
CA HIS A 336 -21.50 18.26 -4.02
C HIS A 336 -21.37 19.40 -5.05
N ARG A 337 -21.93 19.23 -6.26
CA ARG A 337 -21.68 20.12 -7.41
C ARG A 337 -20.19 20.41 -7.60
N CYS A 338 -19.38 19.35 -7.57
CA CYS A 338 -17.94 19.45 -7.72
C CYS A 338 -17.46 18.55 -8.85
N VAL A 339 -16.43 18.99 -9.58
CA VAL A 339 -15.62 18.12 -10.45
C VAL A 339 -14.31 17.87 -9.74
N TYR A 340 -14.00 16.60 -9.50
CA TYR A 340 -12.78 16.17 -8.85
C TYR A 340 -11.77 15.72 -9.88
N ILE A 341 -10.55 16.23 -9.77
CA ILE A 341 -9.38 15.75 -10.49
C ILE A 341 -8.38 15.24 -9.45
N SER A 342 -7.94 14.00 -9.65
CA SER A 342 -6.96 13.35 -8.77
C SER A 342 -5.75 12.91 -9.59
N CYS A 343 -4.58 13.38 -9.18
CA CYS A 343 -3.28 13.01 -9.73
C CYS A 343 -2.28 12.56 -8.65
N ASP A 344 -2.76 12.40 -7.42
CA ASP A 344 -2.02 11.86 -6.29
C ASP A 344 -1.72 10.36 -6.46
N GLY A 345 -0.66 9.91 -5.77
CA GLY A 345 -0.19 8.54 -5.76
C GLY A 345 -0.96 7.64 -4.77
N GLY A 346 -0.87 6.32 -4.98
CA GLY A 346 -1.46 5.32 -4.10
C GLY A 346 -2.93 4.99 -4.40
N ARG A 347 -3.49 5.49 -5.51
CA ARG A 347 -4.84 5.12 -5.97
C ARG A 347 -4.81 3.78 -6.70
N LEU A 348 -5.93 3.08 -6.66
CA LEU A 348 -6.10 1.81 -7.35
C LEU A 348 -6.74 2.09 -8.71
N CYS A 349 -6.07 1.68 -9.77
CA CYS A 349 -6.54 1.80 -11.13
C CYS A 349 -6.67 0.43 -11.78
N ARG A 350 -7.60 0.34 -12.72
CA ARG A 350 -7.84 -0.85 -13.52
C ARG A 350 -8.03 -0.46 -14.99
N PRO A 351 -7.43 -1.19 -15.94
CA PRO A 351 -7.59 -0.89 -17.35
C PRO A 351 -8.93 -1.43 -17.87
N TYR A 352 -9.61 -0.61 -18.69
CA TYR A 352 -10.85 -0.97 -19.37
C TYR A 352 -10.79 -0.58 -20.83
N ILE A 353 -11.54 -1.31 -21.67
CA ILE A 353 -11.69 -0.97 -23.08
C ILE A 353 -12.68 0.18 -23.20
N ILE A 354 -12.35 1.16 -24.03
CA ILE A 354 -13.25 2.30 -24.30
C ILE A 354 -14.32 1.86 -25.30
N VAL A 355 -15.57 2.20 -24.99
CA VAL A 355 -16.73 2.01 -25.87
C VAL A 355 -17.18 3.37 -26.36
N GLU A 356 -17.33 3.52 -27.69
CA GLU A 356 -17.89 4.72 -28.30
C GLU A 356 -19.05 4.36 -29.21
N LYS A 357 -20.17 5.08 -29.07
CA LYS A 357 -21.37 4.91 -29.90
C LYS A 357 -21.92 3.47 -29.94
N GLY A 358 -21.76 2.73 -28.83
CA GLY A 358 -22.23 1.35 -28.71
C GLY A 358 -21.32 0.29 -29.33
N GLU A 359 -20.12 0.65 -29.77
CA GLU A 359 -19.11 -0.29 -30.27
C GLU A 359 -17.82 -0.22 -29.44
N SER A 360 -17.20 -1.38 -29.22
CA SER A 360 -15.84 -1.47 -28.66
C SER A 360 -14.83 -0.86 -29.63
N LEU A 361 -13.95 0.01 -29.14
CA LEU A 361 -12.86 0.55 -29.96
C LEU A 361 -11.80 -0.51 -30.30
N VAL A 362 -11.68 -1.56 -29.48
CA VAL A 362 -10.79 -2.69 -29.76
C VAL A 362 -11.49 -3.64 -30.72
N LYS A 363 -10.98 -3.68 -31.96
CA LYS A 363 -11.46 -4.59 -33.02
C LYS A 363 -10.53 -5.77 -33.19
N GLN A 364 -11.00 -6.79 -33.91
CA GLN A 364 -10.27 -8.04 -34.16
C GLN A 364 -8.86 -7.81 -34.75
N PHE A 365 -8.69 -6.85 -35.67
CA PHE A 365 -7.39 -6.58 -36.27
C PHE A 365 -6.34 -6.12 -35.25
N HIS A 366 -6.74 -5.36 -34.20
CA HIS A 366 -5.84 -4.99 -33.13
C HIS A 366 -5.38 -6.21 -32.32
N LEU A 367 -6.27 -7.19 -32.14
CA LEU A 367 -5.94 -8.45 -31.46
C LEU A 367 -4.98 -9.30 -32.29
N ASP A 368 -5.15 -9.31 -33.62
CA ASP A 368 -4.24 -10.01 -34.53
C ASP A 368 -2.84 -9.38 -34.50
N GLU A 369 -2.74 -8.04 -34.50
CA GLU A 369 -1.48 -7.31 -34.35
C GLU A 369 -0.81 -7.55 -32.98
N LEU A 370 -1.60 -7.67 -31.92
CA LEU A 370 -1.11 -8.02 -30.58
C LEU A 370 -0.54 -9.45 -30.55
N ASN A 371 -1.23 -10.41 -31.17
CA ASN A 371 -0.80 -11.81 -31.25
C ASN A 371 0.48 -11.98 -32.08
N GLN A 372 0.65 -11.16 -33.12
CA GLN A 372 1.88 -11.12 -33.93
C GLN A 372 3.03 -10.36 -33.23
N GLY A 373 2.76 -9.69 -32.11
CA GLY A 373 3.74 -8.91 -31.36
C GLY A 373 4.10 -7.57 -32.01
N ILE A 374 3.29 -7.08 -32.96
CA ILE A 374 3.47 -5.78 -33.63
C ILE A 374 3.10 -4.65 -32.67
N ARG A 375 1.98 -4.80 -31.95
CA ARG A 375 1.56 -3.90 -30.87
C ARG A 375 1.75 -4.54 -29.51
N LYS A 376 2.06 -3.73 -28.52
CA LYS A 376 2.12 -4.09 -27.10
C LYS A 376 0.96 -3.42 -26.36
N PHE A 377 0.69 -3.89 -25.14
CA PHE A 377 -0.38 -3.33 -24.28
C PHE A 377 -0.29 -1.80 -24.10
N HIS A 378 0.92 -1.24 -24.02
CA HIS A 378 1.10 0.21 -23.89
C HIS A 378 0.64 0.99 -25.12
N ASP A 379 0.74 0.42 -26.32
CA ASP A 379 0.33 1.07 -27.56
C ASP A 379 -1.19 1.26 -27.58
N PHE A 380 -1.96 0.32 -27.02
CA PHE A 380 -3.42 0.46 -26.84
C PHE A 380 -3.81 1.64 -25.95
N LEU A 381 -2.96 2.05 -25.00
CA LEU A 381 -3.18 3.23 -24.17
C LEU A 381 -2.87 4.52 -24.95
N ILE A 382 -1.79 4.52 -25.74
CA ILE A 382 -1.39 5.67 -26.56
C ILE A 382 -2.42 5.95 -27.65
N ASP A 383 -2.94 4.89 -28.27
CA ASP A 383 -3.96 4.96 -29.32
C ASP A 383 -5.36 5.30 -28.76
N GLY A 384 -5.52 5.36 -27.43
CA GLY A 384 -6.79 5.67 -26.78
C GLY A 384 -7.85 4.57 -26.95
N LEU A 385 -7.43 3.31 -27.08
CA LEU A 385 -8.33 2.14 -27.16
C LEU A 385 -8.70 1.61 -25.78
N ILE A 386 -7.75 1.69 -24.84
CA ILE A 386 -7.88 1.29 -23.44
C ILE A 386 -7.51 2.50 -22.58
N GLU A 387 -8.16 2.65 -21.43
CA GLU A 387 -7.73 3.61 -20.42
C GLU A 387 -7.83 3.04 -19.00
N TYR A 388 -7.11 3.65 -18.07
CA TYR A 388 -7.16 3.29 -16.67
C TYR A 388 -8.24 4.10 -15.96
N LEU A 389 -9.17 3.39 -15.30
CA LEU A 389 -10.14 4.00 -14.40
C LEU A 389 -9.70 3.82 -12.95
N ASP A 390 -9.90 4.85 -12.14
CA ASP A 390 -9.83 4.82 -10.68
C ASP A 390 -11.24 4.55 -10.12
N VAL A 391 -11.34 4.02 -8.91
CA VAL A 391 -12.59 3.69 -8.21
C VAL A 391 -13.58 4.87 -8.22
N ASN A 392 -13.07 6.10 -8.10
CA ASN A 392 -13.93 7.29 -8.16
C ASN A 392 -14.48 7.59 -9.56
N GLU A 393 -13.69 7.33 -10.60
CA GLU A 393 -14.10 7.54 -11.99
C GLU A 393 -15.03 6.42 -12.45
N GLU A 394 -14.88 5.21 -11.90
CA GLU A 394 -15.79 4.09 -12.12
C GLU A 394 -17.24 4.43 -11.75
N ASN A 395 -17.47 5.25 -10.70
CA ASN A 395 -18.82 5.69 -10.32
C ASN A 395 -19.53 6.56 -11.38
N ASP A 396 -18.76 7.28 -12.22
CA ASP A 396 -19.32 8.08 -13.32
C ASP A 396 -19.51 7.23 -14.59
N SER A 397 -18.91 6.04 -14.63
CA SER A 397 -18.88 5.18 -15.81
C SER A 397 -19.97 4.10 -15.76
N MET A 398 -20.42 3.67 -16.94
CA MET A 398 -21.27 2.49 -17.10
C MET A 398 -20.45 1.43 -17.81
N ILE A 399 -20.12 0.37 -17.09
CA ILE A 399 -19.19 -0.67 -17.54
C ILE A 399 -19.97 -1.92 -17.93
N ALA A 400 -19.86 -2.35 -19.19
CA ALA A 400 -20.38 -3.62 -19.66
C ALA A 400 -19.43 -4.75 -19.28
N LEU A 401 -19.97 -5.91 -18.87
CA LEU A 401 -19.16 -7.10 -18.54
C LEU A 401 -18.72 -7.85 -19.81
N ASP A 402 -19.64 -7.99 -20.75
CA ASP A 402 -19.46 -8.67 -22.03
C ASP A 402 -19.94 -7.77 -23.16
N GLU A 403 -19.46 -8.01 -24.39
CA GLU A 403 -19.87 -7.23 -25.58
C GLU A 403 -21.39 -7.28 -25.83
N GLU A 404 -22.05 -8.38 -25.47
CA GLU A 404 -23.51 -8.54 -25.58
C GLU A 404 -24.29 -7.63 -24.61
N SER A 405 -23.65 -7.22 -23.50
CA SER A 405 -24.24 -6.36 -22.47
C SER A 405 -24.06 -4.87 -22.75
N ILE A 406 -23.49 -4.52 -23.92
CA ILE A 406 -23.30 -3.13 -24.32
C ILE A 406 -24.68 -2.51 -24.62
N ILE A 407 -25.01 -1.46 -23.88
CA ILE A 407 -26.20 -0.65 -24.12
C ILE A 407 -25.77 0.57 -24.93
N PRO A 408 -26.28 0.74 -26.17
CA PRO A 408 -25.94 1.89 -27.00
C PRO A 408 -26.17 3.21 -26.26
N GLU A 409 -25.25 4.15 -26.46
CA GLU A 409 -25.25 5.51 -25.87
C GLU A 409 -25.10 5.61 -24.34
N GLN A 410 -25.28 4.52 -23.59
CA GLN A 410 -25.14 4.50 -22.13
C GLN A 410 -23.81 3.92 -21.67
N THR A 411 -23.38 2.81 -22.26
CA THR A 411 -22.12 2.15 -21.91
C THR A 411 -20.93 3.00 -22.32
N THR A 412 -20.03 3.26 -21.37
CA THR A 412 -18.81 4.04 -21.62
C THR A 412 -17.56 3.17 -21.71
N HIS A 413 -17.56 2.03 -21.01
CA HIS A 413 -16.42 1.11 -20.97
C HIS A 413 -16.86 -0.34 -21.01
N LEU A 414 -15.92 -1.21 -21.38
CA LEU A 414 -16.07 -2.66 -21.44
C LEU A 414 -14.96 -3.32 -20.61
N GLU A 415 -15.35 -4.33 -19.82
CA GLU A 415 -14.44 -5.15 -19.03
C GLU A 415 -13.53 -5.99 -19.94
N ILE A 416 -12.21 -5.98 -19.69
CA ILE A 416 -11.26 -6.76 -20.51
C ILE A 416 -11.45 -8.26 -20.27
N ALA A 417 -11.60 -8.65 -19.01
CA ALA A 417 -11.77 -10.03 -18.61
C ALA A 417 -12.33 -10.14 -17.18
N ALA A 418 -13.56 -10.63 -17.04
CA ALA A 418 -14.25 -10.73 -15.76
C ALA A 418 -13.55 -11.61 -14.71
N PHE A 419 -12.83 -12.67 -15.12
CA PHE A 419 -12.15 -13.58 -14.17
C PHE A 419 -10.99 -12.91 -13.40
N THR A 420 -10.49 -11.78 -13.89
CA THR A 420 -9.39 -11.05 -13.26
C THR A 420 -9.80 -10.28 -12.01
N LEU A 421 -11.09 -10.31 -11.65
CA LEU A 421 -11.59 -9.97 -10.31
C LEU A 421 -10.93 -10.84 -9.23
N LEU A 422 -10.68 -12.12 -9.53
CA LEU A 422 -9.98 -13.02 -8.63
C LEU A 422 -8.46 -12.77 -8.71
N GLY A 423 -7.82 -12.70 -7.55
CA GLY A 423 -6.37 -12.56 -7.43
C GLY A 423 -5.61 -13.86 -7.71
N VAL A 424 -4.29 -13.81 -7.49
CA VAL A 424 -3.36 -14.92 -7.78
C VAL A 424 -3.75 -16.23 -7.06
N CYS A 425 -4.00 -16.17 -5.75
CA CYS A 425 -4.29 -17.39 -4.98
C CYS A 425 -5.70 -17.93 -5.26
N ALA A 426 -6.69 -17.03 -5.41
CA ALA A 426 -8.06 -17.41 -5.72
C ALA A 426 -8.19 -18.01 -7.14
N GLY A 427 -7.33 -17.57 -8.08
CA GLY A 427 -7.28 -18.11 -9.43
C GLY A 427 -6.85 -19.58 -9.52
N LEU A 428 -6.40 -20.20 -8.42
CA LEU A 428 -6.07 -21.64 -8.38
C LEU A 428 -7.32 -22.53 -8.29
N VAL A 429 -8.45 -21.98 -7.83
CA VAL A 429 -9.68 -22.74 -7.65
C VAL A 429 -10.26 -23.05 -9.04
N PRO A 430 -10.47 -24.32 -9.41
CA PRO A 430 -11.22 -24.65 -10.62
C PRO A 430 -12.70 -24.33 -10.41
N TYR A 431 -13.34 -23.70 -11.39
CA TYR A 431 -14.75 -23.31 -11.37
C TYR A 431 -15.23 -22.63 -10.08
N PRO A 432 -14.60 -21.51 -9.65
CA PRO A 432 -14.90 -20.89 -8.36
C PRO A 432 -16.34 -20.36 -8.25
N HIS A 433 -17.00 -20.11 -9.38
CA HIS A 433 -18.38 -19.63 -9.47
C HIS A 433 -19.43 -20.71 -9.14
N HIS A 434 -19.06 -21.99 -9.13
CA HIS A 434 -19.94 -23.07 -8.68
C HIS A 434 -19.83 -23.37 -7.18
N ASN A 435 -18.85 -22.76 -6.51
CA ASN A 435 -18.62 -22.93 -5.09
C ASN A 435 -19.28 -21.80 -4.28
N GLN A 436 -19.70 -22.13 -3.06
CA GLN A 436 -20.06 -21.10 -2.09
C GLN A 436 -18.81 -20.28 -1.69
N SER A 437 -18.99 -18.97 -1.46
CA SER A 437 -17.88 -18.05 -1.19
C SER A 437 -16.91 -18.47 -0.06
N PRO A 438 -17.34 -19.06 1.09
CA PRO A 438 -16.41 -19.47 2.14
C PRO A 438 -15.43 -20.56 1.68
N ARG A 439 -15.85 -21.46 0.79
CA ARG A 439 -14.99 -22.55 0.29
C ARG A 439 -13.84 -22.01 -0.54
N ASN A 440 -14.08 -20.97 -1.33
CA ASN A 440 -13.05 -20.29 -2.09
C ASN A 440 -12.05 -19.59 -1.14
N THR A 441 -12.54 -18.96 -0.07
CA THR A 441 -11.68 -18.32 0.94
C THR A 441 -10.79 -19.34 1.66
N TYR A 442 -11.33 -20.49 2.06
CA TYR A 442 -10.53 -21.57 2.68
C TYR A 442 -9.44 -22.07 1.74
N GLN A 443 -9.76 -22.30 0.47
CA GLN A 443 -8.76 -22.73 -0.51
C GLN A 443 -7.66 -21.68 -0.72
N CYS A 444 -7.98 -20.39 -0.68
CA CYS A 444 -6.98 -19.32 -0.74
C CYS A 444 -5.99 -19.38 0.42
N ALA A 445 -6.42 -19.77 1.62
CA ALA A 445 -5.55 -19.96 2.78
C ALA A 445 -4.72 -21.26 2.66
N MET A 446 -5.38 -22.37 2.33
CA MET A 446 -4.75 -23.70 2.26
C MET A 446 -3.77 -23.83 1.08
N GLY A 447 -4.07 -23.21 -0.07
CA GLY A 447 -3.17 -23.19 -1.22
C GLY A 447 -1.82 -22.52 -0.95
N LYS A 448 -1.76 -21.58 0.02
CA LYS A 448 -0.50 -20.97 0.46
C LYS A 448 0.33 -21.89 1.38
N GLN A 449 -0.27 -22.93 1.95
CA GLN A 449 0.36 -23.86 2.90
C GLN A 449 0.71 -25.21 2.26
N ALA A 450 0.07 -25.56 1.14
CA ALA A 450 0.30 -26.80 0.42
C ALA A 450 1.79 -26.99 0.08
N MET A 451 2.31 -28.19 0.30
CA MET A 451 3.68 -28.55 -0.06
C MET A 451 3.81 -28.68 -1.58
N GLY A 452 4.94 -28.26 -2.13
CA GLY A 452 5.14 -28.28 -3.57
C GLY A 452 6.58 -28.14 -3.97
N THR A 453 6.80 -27.50 -5.11
CA THR A 453 8.13 -27.06 -5.53
C THR A 453 8.25 -25.56 -5.28
N ILE A 454 9.30 -25.13 -4.59
CA ILE A 454 9.48 -23.71 -4.27
C ILE A 454 10.01 -22.95 -5.50
N GLY A 455 11.00 -23.53 -6.17
CA GLY A 455 11.67 -22.93 -7.33
C GLY A 455 12.85 -23.76 -7.81
N TYR A 456 13.46 -23.37 -8.92
CA TYR A 456 14.53 -24.15 -9.55
C TYR A 456 15.80 -24.24 -8.69
N ASN A 457 16.11 -23.19 -7.94
CA ASN A 457 17.29 -23.15 -7.06
C ASN A 457 17.08 -23.80 -5.69
N GLN A 458 15.98 -24.54 -5.46
CA GLN A 458 15.66 -25.12 -4.15
C GLN A 458 16.72 -26.10 -3.61
N ARG A 459 17.56 -26.68 -4.47
CA ARG A 459 18.69 -27.54 -4.06
C ARG A 459 19.94 -26.75 -3.67
N ASN A 460 20.11 -25.56 -4.23
CA ASN A 460 21.26 -24.69 -3.99
C ASN A 460 21.00 -23.68 -2.86
N ARG A 461 19.88 -23.84 -2.15
CA ARG A 461 19.37 -22.89 -1.17
C ARG A 461 19.20 -23.57 0.19
N ILE A 462 19.57 -22.85 1.25
CA ILE A 462 19.44 -23.30 2.64
C ILE A 462 18.50 -22.34 3.38
N ASP A 463 17.25 -22.75 3.55
CA ASP A 463 16.24 -22.02 4.33
C ASP A 463 16.00 -22.69 5.69
N THR A 464 15.45 -21.95 6.66
CA THR A 464 15.14 -22.47 8.01
C THR A 464 14.29 -23.74 7.97
N LEU A 465 13.28 -23.74 7.10
CA LEU A 465 12.34 -24.84 6.90
C LEU A 465 11.88 -24.81 5.45
N MET A 466 11.93 -25.96 4.78
CA MET A 466 11.46 -26.11 3.40
C MET A 466 10.74 -27.45 3.23
N TYR A 467 9.55 -27.40 2.62
CA TYR A 467 8.72 -28.56 2.35
C TYR A 467 8.65 -28.80 0.85
N ASN A 468 9.27 -29.89 0.41
CA ASN A 468 9.30 -30.24 -1.00
C ASN A 468 8.53 -31.53 -1.26
N LEU A 469 7.80 -31.59 -2.37
CA LEU A 469 7.21 -32.83 -2.86
C LEU A 469 8.20 -33.55 -3.78
N VAL A 470 8.27 -34.89 -3.70
CA VAL A 470 9.19 -35.66 -4.56
C VAL A 470 8.68 -35.73 -6.00
N TYR A 471 7.39 -36.00 -6.18
CA TYR A 471 6.76 -36.15 -7.51
C TYR A 471 5.56 -35.18 -7.65
N PRO A 472 5.80 -33.86 -7.75
CA PRO A 472 4.72 -32.91 -8.00
C PRO A 472 4.15 -33.09 -9.41
N GLN A 473 2.84 -32.92 -9.57
CA GLN A 473 2.15 -33.05 -10.86
C GLN A 473 1.40 -31.76 -11.19
N ALA A 474 1.39 -31.39 -12.47
CA ALA A 474 0.59 -30.28 -12.93
C ALA A 474 -0.92 -30.59 -12.74
N PRO A 475 -1.75 -29.59 -12.38
CA PRO A 475 -3.19 -29.78 -12.28
C PRO A 475 -3.79 -30.22 -13.61
N MET A 476 -4.65 -31.25 -13.59
CA MET A 476 -5.37 -31.68 -14.80
C MET A 476 -6.37 -30.62 -15.29
N VAL A 477 -7.09 -30.00 -14.34
CA VAL A 477 -8.01 -28.88 -14.62
C VAL A 477 -7.28 -27.59 -14.24
N LYS A 478 -7.05 -26.73 -15.23
CA LYS A 478 -6.31 -25.47 -15.07
C LYS A 478 -7.19 -24.28 -15.42
N SER A 479 -7.01 -23.19 -14.68
CA SER A 479 -7.54 -21.88 -15.04
C SER A 479 -6.53 -21.13 -15.92
N ARG A 480 -6.99 -20.12 -16.65
CA ARG A 480 -6.09 -19.20 -17.37
C ARG A 480 -5.12 -18.49 -16.41
N THR A 481 -5.57 -18.19 -15.19
CA THR A 481 -4.72 -17.56 -14.17
C THR A 481 -3.52 -18.43 -13.80
N ILE A 482 -3.66 -19.76 -13.71
CA ILE A 482 -2.56 -20.70 -13.43
C ILE A 482 -1.45 -20.59 -14.50
N GLU A 483 -1.85 -20.46 -15.77
CA GLU A 483 -0.92 -20.32 -16.89
C GLU A 483 -0.19 -18.96 -16.85
N LEU A 484 -0.93 -17.87 -16.58
CA LEU A 484 -0.36 -16.52 -16.47
C LEU A 484 0.71 -16.44 -15.38
N ILE A 485 0.49 -17.10 -14.24
CA ILE A 485 1.45 -17.12 -13.12
C ILE A 485 2.49 -18.23 -13.24
N ASN A 486 2.46 -19.06 -14.29
CA ASN A 486 3.34 -20.22 -14.49
C ASN A 486 3.34 -21.22 -13.32
N PHE A 487 2.20 -21.43 -12.66
CA PHE A 487 2.10 -22.39 -11.55
C PHE A 487 2.16 -23.86 -12.03
N ASP A 488 1.84 -24.10 -13.30
CA ASP A 488 2.00 -25.38 -13.98
C ASP A 488 3.46 -25.88 -14.02
N LYS A 489 4.44 -24.96 -14.04
CA LYS A 489 5.87 -25.29 -14.01
C LYS A 489 6.39 -25.67 -12.63
N LEU A 490 5.77 -25.15 -11.57
CA LEU A 490 6.15 -25.37 -10.18
C LEU A 490 4.91 -25.77 -9.35
N PRO A 491 4.27 -26.91 -9.66
CA PRO A 491 3.01 -27.26 -9.04
C PRO A 491 3.19 -27.69 -7.57
N ALA A 492 2.11 -27.55 -6.81
CA ALA A 492 2.04 -27.89 -5.40
C ALA A 492 0.91 -28.90 -5.12
N GLY A 493 1.08 -30.13 -5.62
CA GLY A 493 0.12 -31.21 -5.43
C GLY A 493 0.39 -32.43 -6.32
N GLN A 494 -0.48 -33.42 -6.22
CA GLN A 494 -0.53 -34.61 -7.08
C GLN A 494 -1.97 -34.86 -7.50
N ASN A 495 -2.19 -35.33 -8.73
CA ASN A 495 -3.51 -35.76 -9.17
C ASN A 495 -3.80 -37.14 -8.54
N ALA A 496 -4.97 -37.29 -7.94
CA ALA A 496 -5.41 -38.51 -7.28
C ALA A 496 -6.63 -39.08 -8.00
N THR A 497 -6.66 -40.41 -8.17
CA THR A 497 -7.89 -41.11 -8.58
C THR A 497 -8.80 -41.22 -7.37
N ILE A 498 -9.88 -40.45 -7.36
CA ILE A 498 -10.81 -40.33 -6.23
C ILE A 498 -12.10 -41.07 -6.55
N ALA A 499 -12.57 -41.92 -5.64
CA ALA A 499 -13.90 -42.52 -5.66
C ALA A 499 -14.73 -41.90 -4.54
N VAL A 500 -15.85 -41.25 -4.89
CA VAL A 500 -16.76 -40.66 -3.90
C VAL A 500 -17.75 -41.73 -3.46
N MET A 501 -17.48 -42.37 -2.32
CA MET A 501 -18.33 -43.39 -1.71
C MET A 501 -18.10 -43.45 -0.21
N SER A 502 -19.08 -43.96 0.55
CA SER A 502 -18.89 -44.27 1.97
C SER A 502 -18.20 -45.63 2.13
N TYR A 503 -17.07 -45.66 2.82
CA TYR A 503 -16.26 -46.88 2.97
C TYR A 503 -15.66 -46.99 4.38
N SER A 504 -15.69 -48.20 4.95
CA SER A 504 -15.15 -48.60 6.27
C SER A 504 -15.62 -47.84 7.52
N GLY A 505 -16.31 -46.70 7.39
CA GLY A 505 -16.80 -45.88 8.50
C GLY A 505 -15.74 -44.98 9.15
N TYR A 506 -14.52 -44.95 8.60
CA TYR A 506 -13.44 -44.05 9.04
C TYR A 506 -13.39 -42.74 8.23
N ASP A 507 -14.36 -42.53 7.36
CA ASP A 507 -14.56 -41.36 6.48
C ASP A 507 -15.65 -40.41 7.01
N ILE A 508 -15.97 -40.50 8.31
CA ILE A 508 -16.87 -39.57 9.00
C ILE A 508 -16.15 -38.23 9.24
N GLU A 509 -16.87 -37.12 9.12
CA GLU A 509 -16.37 -35.74 9.41
C GLU A 509 -15.06 -35.37 8.68
N ASP A 510 -15.13 -35.29 7.34
CA ASP A 510 -14.04 -34.85 6.44
C ASP A 510 -12.78 -35.74 6.43
N ALA A 511 -12.81 -36.91 7.08
CA ALA A 511 -11.74 -37.89 7.01
C ALA A 511 -11.67 -38.57 5.64
N LEU A 512 -10.46 -38.89 5.18
CA LEU A 512 -10.20 -39.54 3.90
C LEU A 512 -9.41 -40.84 4.09
N ILE A 513 -9.79 -41.86 3.31
CA ILE A 513 -9.14 -43.17 3.33
C ILE A 513 -8.18 -43.26 2.15
N LEU A 514 -6.91 -43.56 2.44
CA LEU A 514 -5.85 -43.66 1.44
C LEU A 514 -5.50 -45.12 1.13
N ASN A 515 -5.16 -45.39 -0.13
CA ASN A 515 -4.66 -46.69 -0.54
C ASN A 515 -3.18 -46.85 -0.17
N LYS A 516 -2.87 -47.83 0.70
CA LYS A 516 -1.51 -48.16 1.10
C LYS A 516 -0.58 -48.42 -0.08
N ALA A 517 -1.04 -49.15 -1.09
CA ALA A 517 -0.22 -49.47 -2.26
C ALA A 517 0.15 -48.23 -3.09
N SER A 518 -0.64 -47.15 -3.01
CA SER A 518 -0.31 -45.87 -3.66
C SER A 518 0.77 -45.12 -2.87
N LEU A 519 0.70 -45.15 -1.53
CA LEU A 519 1.71 -44.55 -0.64
C LEU A 519 3.08 -45.23 -0.81
N ASP A 520 3.08 -46.56 -0.88
CA ASP A 520 4.30 -47.37 -1.09
C ASP A 520 4.98 -47.02 -2.43
N ARG A 521 4.20 -46.69 -3.46
CA ARG A 521 4.70 -46.24 -4.77
C ARG A 521 5.14 -44.76 -4.80
N GLY A 522 4.88 -43.99 -3.75
CA GLY A 522 5.35 -42.61 -3.61
C GLY A 522 4.28 -41.52 -3.70
N TYR A 523 2.99 -41.86 -3.67
CA TYR A 523 1.92 -40.87 -3.52
C TYR A 523 2.11 -40.07 -2.21
N GLY A 524 2.07 -38.74 -2.30
CA GLY A 524 2.22 -37.82 -1.17
C GLY A 524 3.62 -37.78 -0.53
N ARG A 525 4.66 -38.36 -1.15
CA ARG A 525 6.01 -38.38 -0.56
C ARG A 525 6.59 -36.96 -0.46
N CYS A 526 6.87 -36.52 0.77
CA CYS A 526 7.43 -35.21 1.06
C CYS A 526 8.87 -35.29 1.61
N LEU A 527 9.60 -34.18 1.45
CA LEU A 527 10.93 -33.94 1.98
C LEU A 527 10.86 -32.71 2.88
N VAL A 528 11.31 -32.86 4.13
CA VAL A 528 11.36 -31.76 5.10
C VAL A 528 12.81 -31.39 5.33
N TYR A 529 13.20 -30.21 4.86
CA TYR A 529 14.51 -29.64 5.09
C TYR A 529 14.47 -28.71 6.30
N ARG A 530 15.46 -28.82 7.19
CA ARG A 530 15.65 -27.93 8.33
C ARG A 530 17.09 -27.44 8.35
N ASN A 531 17.26 -26.19 8.77
CA ASN A 531 18.59 -25.59 8.92
C ASN A 531 19.05 -25.66 10.39
N ALA A 532 20.30 -26.04 10.59
CA ALA A 532 21.04 -25.86 11.83
C ALA A 532 22.29 -25.04 11.52
N LYS A 533 22.34 -23.79 12.02
CA LYS A 533 23.46 -22.87 11.79
C LYS A 533 24.34 -22.76 13.02
N CYS A 534 25.65 -22.82 12.81
CA CYS A 534 26.66 -22.55 13.84
C CYS A 534 27.49 -21.33 13.41
N THR A 535 27.64 -20.34 14.28
CA THR A 535 28.52 -19.18 14.03
C THR A 535 29.73 -19.26 14.95
N LEU A 536 30.92 -19.12 14.37
CA LEU A 536 32.17 -18.99 15.09
C LEU A 536 32.48 -17.51 15.25
N LYS A 537 32.59 -17.04 16.50
CA LYS A 537 32.85 -15.64 16.80
C LYS A 537 34.30 -15.45 17.23
N GLN A 538 34.86 -14.32 16.82
CA GLN A 538 36.07 -13.78 17.41
C GLN A 538 35.67 -12.72 18.44
N TYR A 539 36.28 -12.79 19.61
CA TYR A 539 36.01 -11.92 20.74
C TYR A 539 37.04 -10.79 20.82
N ALA A 540 36.71 -9.72 21.56
CA ALA A 540 37.57 -8.53 21.68
C ALA A 540 38.93 -8.82 22.33
N ASN A 541 39.00 -9.84 23.20
CA ASN A 541 40.22 -10.34 23.83
C ASN A 541 41.06 -11.26 22.90
N GLN A 542 40.80 -11.23 21.59
CA GLN A 542 41.45 -12.05 20.56
C GLN A 542 41.23 -13.56 20.70
N THR A 543 40.38 -14.03 21.62
CA THR A 543 39.97 -15.44 21.65
C THR A 543 38.91 -15.70 20.56
N TYR A 544 38.79 -16.95 20.14
CA TYR A 544 37.85 -17.35 19.10
C TYR A 544 37.27 -18.73 19.38
N ASP A 545 36.05 -18.94 18.90
CA ASP A 545 35.41 -20.24 18.90
C ASP A 545 36.15 -21.23 17.97
N ARG A 546 36.27 -22.48 18.39
CA ARG A 546 36.95 -23.54 17.61
C ARG A 546 36.02 -24.71 17.37
N ILE A 547 36.23 -25.41 16.27
CA ILE A 547 35.61 -26.73 16.04
C ILE A 547 36.67 -27.78 16.38
N LEU A 548 36.30 -28.77 17.18
CA LEU A 548 37.17 -29.87 17.56
C LEU A 548 36.78 -31.12 16.76
N GLY A 549 37.76 -31.94 16.40
CA GLY A 549 37.51 -33.24 15.77
C GLY A 549 36.66 -34.18 16.65
N PRO A 550 36.24 -35.34 16.12
CA PRO A 550 35.42 -36.30 16.84
C PRO A 550 36.18 -36.87 18.04
N VAL A 551 35.48 -37.00 19.17
CA VAL A 551 36.04 -37.69 20.34
C VAL A 551 36.02 -39.19 20.07
N VAL A 552 37.20 -39.79 20.03
CA VAL A 552 37.39 -41.22 19.81
C VAL A 552 37.46 -41.92 21.17
N ASP A 553 36.74 -43.03 21.28
CA ASP A 553 36.83 -43.91 22.44
C ASP A 553 38.18 -44.66 22.44
N ALA A 554 38.84 -44.70 23.60
CA ALA A 554 40.21 -45.19 23.71
C ALA A 554 40.32 -46.70 23.45
N ASP A 555 39.30 -47.46 23.83
CA ASP A 555 39.28 -48.92 23.72
C ASP A 555 38.87 -49.38 22.31
N SER A 556 37.81 -48.79 21.75
CA SER A 556 37.26 -49.21 20.45
C SER A 556 37.90 -48.51 19.24
N LYS A 557 38.68 -47.44 19.46
CA LYS A 557 39.24 -46.54 18.42
C LYS A 557 38.18 -46.00 17.44
N LYS A 558 36.90 -46.01 17.83
CA LYS A 558 35.79 -45.47 17.05
C LYS A 558 35.28 -44.18 17.69
N PRO A 559 34.69 -43.27 16.91
CA PRO A 559 34.01 -42.12 17.48
C PRO A 559 32.96 -42.59 18.49
N ILE A 560 32.84 -41.87 19.61
CA ILE A 560 31.74 -42.10 20.55
C ILE A 560 30.40 -41.94 19.82
N TYR A 561 29.34 -42.61 20.29
CA TYR A 561 28.00 -42.54 19.66
C TYR A 561 27.53 -41.11 19.33
N LYS A 562 27.87 -40.12 20.17
CA LYS A 562 27.53 -38.70 19.94
C LYS A 562 28.26 -38.07 18.76
N CYS A 563 29.47 -38.52 18.48
CA CYS A 563 30.37 -38.03 17.42
C CYS A 563 30.43 -38.98 16.22
N GLU A 564 29.62 -40.04 16.21
CA GLU A 564 29.53 -41.00 15.10
C GLU A 564 29.32 -40.34 13.73
N PRO A 565 28.47 -39.30 13.56
CA PRO A 565 28.23 -38.70 12.24
C PRO A 565 29.23 -37.59 11.86
N LEU A 566 30.29 -37.35 12.66
CA LEU A 566 31.24 -36.26 12.44
C LEU A 566 32.42 -36.72 11.56
N ASP A 567 32.81 -35.87 10.61
CA ASP A 567 34.06 -36.01 9.88
C ASP A 567 35.25 -35.58 10.75
N THR A 568 36.46 -35.79 10.24
CA THR A 568 37.75 -35.44 10.84
C THR A 568 37.88 -33.97 11.24
N ASP A 569 37.15 -33.07 10.58
CA ASP A 569 37.12 -31.63 10.88
C ASP A 569 36.16 -31.24 12.02
N GLY A 570 35.37 -32.20 12.53
CA GLY A 570 34.38 -31.99 13.59
C GLY A 570 33.03 -31.45 13.11
N ILE A 571 32.78 -31.48 11.80
CA ILE A 571 31.51 -31.15 11.15
C ILE A 571 30.87 -32.45 10.62
N ALA A 572 29.55 -32.55 10.67
CA ALA A 572 28.87 -33.74 10.17
C ALA A 572 29.05 -33.94 8.66
N SER A 573 29.33 -35.19 8.26
CA SER A 573 29.54 -35.56 6.86
C SER A 573 28.24 -35.49 6.04
N PRO A 574 28.24 -34.92 4.82
CA PRO A 574 27.07 -34.94 3.96
C PRO A 574 26.65 -36.37 3.58
N GLY A 575 25.40 -36.73 3.89
CA GLY A 575 24.80 -38.04 3.53
C GLY A 575 24.68 -39.02 4.69
N GLU A 576 25.31 -38.76 5.83
CA GLU A 576 25.19 -39.61 7.01
C GLU A 576 23.87 -39.40 7.75
N MET A 577 23.34 -40.50 8.30
CA MET A 577 22.09 -40.47 9.03
C MET A 577 22.33 -40.08 10.49
N VAL A 578 21.95 -38.86 10.84
CA VAL A 578 22.03 -38.36 12.21
C VAL A 578 20.81 -38.82 13.02
N LYS A 579 21.07 -39.47 14.15
CA LYS A 579 20.06 -39.94 15.11
C LYS A 579 19.89 -38.95 16.27
N GLU A 580 18.91 -39.22 17.11
CA GLU A 580 18.65 -38.40 18.29
C GLU A 580 19.90 -38.29 19.19
N ARG A 581 20.15 -37.08 19.70
CA ARG A 581 21.27 -36.73 20.61
C ARG A 581 22.68 -36.88 20.03
N GLN A 582 22.82 -36.98 18.71
CA GLN A 582 24.12 -36.88 18.03
C GLN A 582 24.48 -35.43 17.70
N VAL A 583 25.77 -35.16 17.56
CA VAL A 583 26.32 -33.81 17.35
C VAL A 583 26.47 -33.54 15.85
N LEU A 584 26.06 -32.34 15.41
CA LEU A 584 26.24 -31.88 14.01
C LEU A 584 27.52 -31.07 13.82
N VAL A 585 27.86 -30.23 14.80
CA VAL A 585 29.07 -29.40 14.79
C VAL A 585 29.65 -29.41 16.20
N ASN A 586 30.87 -29.92 16.35
CA ASN A 586 31.53 -30.02 17.65
C ASN A 586 32.24 -28.71 18.02
N LYS A 587 31.42 -27.68 18.33
CA LYS A 587 31.89 -26.35 18.70
C LYS A 587 32.39 -26.31 20.14
N SER A 588 33.62 -25.83 20.33
CA SER A 588 34.21 -25.46 21.61
C SER A 588 34.32 -23.93 21.73
N MET A 589 33.90 -23.40 22.88
CA MET A 589 33.87 -21.96 23.15
C MET A 589 34.72 -21.63 24.39
N PRO A 590 35.57 -20.59 24.34
CA PRO A 590 36.33 -20.16 25.51
C PRO A 590 35.37 -19.57 26.56
N VAL A 591 35.43 -20.10 27.79
CA VAL A 591 34.67 -19.54 28.92
C VAL A 591 35.50 -18.42 29.54
N VAL A 592 34.96 -17.21 29.56
CA VAL A 592 35.59 -16.07 30.24
C VAL A 592 35.34 -16.22 31.74
N SER A 593 36.33 -16.69 32.50
CA SER A 593 36.25 -16.73 33.97
C SER A 593 36.36 -15.31 34.53
N THR A 594 35.25 -14.72 34.96
CA THR A 594 35.19 -13.43 35.67
C THR A 594 35.52 -13.55 37.17
N THR A 595 36.47 -14.40 37.53
CA THR A 595 37.02 -14.43 38.89
C THR A 595 38.37 -13.70 38.90
N PRO A 596 38.46 -12.49 39.49
CA PRO A 596 39.77 -11.94 39.81
C PRO A 596 40.40 -12.86 40.85
N GLN A 597 41.52 -13.50 40.52
CA GLN A 597 42.38 -14.08 41.54
C GLN A 597 42.89 -12.90 42.37
N GLY A 598 42.41 -12.83 43.61
CA GLY A 598 42.82 -11.83 44.61
C GLY A 598 44.21 -12.05 45.13
#